data_AF-A0A529NXW2-F1
#
_entry.id   AF-A0A529NXW2-F1
#
_cell.length_a   1.000
_cell.length_b   1.000
_cell.length_c   1.000
_cell.angle_alpha   90.00
_cell.angle_beta   90.00
_cell.angle_gamma   90.00
#
_symmetry.space_group_name_H-M   'P 1'
#
loop_
_entity.id
_entity.type
_entity.pdbx_description
1 polymer ?
#
loop_
_entity_poly.entity_id
_entity_poly.type
_entity_poly.pdbx_seq_one_letter_code
_entity_poly.pdbx_strand_id
1 'polypeptide(L)'
;FGKAAILRALVVFNILFAMQTALDATYLWGGIALPDGLTYAAYAHRGAYPLVVTALLAAGFVLAALRPGSTTSSDPLIRRLVYVWEAQNIVLVVSSILRLDLYIGIYALTYWRIAAFVWMGLVAAGLSLIIARIALEKSNEWLLSANLLTLSMTLYACSFINFAALIANYNVEHSFEMTGQGTELDFWYLRSLGPSAWPALDRFLEHQGRTNAASISSYRELARLLGQDEACYRAGQENWRAWSFRDWRLLRALDKRGPLVVPPGYQPAMPDL
;
A
#
# COMPACT_ATOMS: atom_id res chain seq x y z
N PHE A 1 -20.81 -26.66 -21.48
CA PHE A 1 -19.60 -27.35 -20.99
C PHE A 1 -20.00 -28.51 -20.10
N GLY A 2 -19.33 -29.67 -20.22
CA GLY A 2 -19.67 -30.86 -19.44
C GLY A 2 -19.18 -30.76 -17.99
N LYS A 3 -20.00 -31.23 -17.04
CA LYS A 3 -19.71 -31.31 -15.59
C LYS A 3 -18.30 -31.84 -15.27
N ALA A 4 -17.84 -32.85 -15.99
CA ALA A 4 -16.53 -33.46 -15.80
C ALA A 4 -15.35 -32.52 -16.12
N ALA A 5 -15.50 -31.63 -17.11
CA ALA A 5 -14.46 -30.65 -17.44
C ALA A 5 -14.31 -29.59 -16.34
N ILE A 6 -15.43 -29.14 -15.77
CA ILE A 6 -15.48 -28.17 -14.68
C ILE A 6 -14.78 -28.74 -13.43
N LEU A 7 -15.12 -29.98 -13.06
CA LEU A 7 -14.51 -30.65 -11.91
C LEU A 7 -12.99 -30.80 -12.10
N ARG A 8 -12.54 -31.26 -13.27
CA ARG A 8 -11.10 -31.40 -13.57
C ARG A 8 -10.36 -30.07 -13.50
N ALA A 9 -10.91 -29.01 -14.08
CA ALA A 9 -10.31 -27.68 -14.03
C ALA A 9 -10.18 -27.18 -12.58
N LEU A 10 -11.24 -27.33 -11.80
CA LEU A 10 -11.27 -26.86 -10.41
C LEU A 10 -10.30 -27.64 -9.51
N VAL A 11 -10.14 -28.95 -9.74
CA VAL A 11 -9.10 -29.75 -9.07
C VAL A 11 -7.71 -29.25 -9.43
N VAL A 12 -7.42 -29.02 -10.72
CA VAL A 12 -6.12 -28.51 -11.16
C VAL A 12 -5.82 -27.14 -10.55
N PHE A 13 -6.79 -26.22 -10.49
CA PHE A 13 -6.59 -24.91 -9.86
C PHE A 13 -6.34 -25.03 -8.36
N ASN A 14 -7.11 -25.86 -7.64
CA ASN A 14 -6.87 -26.08 -6.22
C ASN A 14 -5.45 -26.63 -5.96
N ILE A 15 -4.94 -27.50 -6.82
CA ILE A 15 -3.57 -28.03 -6.69
C ILE A 15 -2.54 -26.94 -6.97
N LEU A 16 -2.69 -26.18 -8.05
CA LEU A 16 -1.75 -25.12 -8.43
C LEU A 16 -1.67 -24.03 -7.37
N PHE A 17 -2.81 -23.58 -6.86
CA PHE A 17 -2.86 -22.56 -5.83
C PHE A 17 -2.29 -23.09 -4.51
N ALA A 18 -2.52 -24.37 -4.17
CA ALA A 18 -2.00 -24.95 -2.94
C ALA A 18 -0.48 -25.07 -3.00
N MET A 19 0.06 -25.42 -4.18
CA MET A 19 1.50 -25.39 -4.43
C MET A 19 2.06 -23.99 -4.27
N GLN A 20 1.41 -22.96 -4.84
CA GLN A 20 1.84 -21.56 -4.67
C GLN A 20 1.80 -21.12 -3.20
N THR A 21 0.74 -21.44 -2.47
CA THR A 21 0.61 -21.15 -1.04
C THR A 21 1.68 -21.87 -0.22
N ALA A 22 2.02 -23.12 -0.55
CA ALA A 22 3.09 -23.86 0.12
C ALA A 22 4.46 -23.21 -0.14
N LEU A 23 4.75 -22.79 -1.37
CA LEU A 23 5.97 -22.06 -1.70
C LEU A 23 6.04 -20.76 -0.90
N ASP A 24 4.97 -19.96 -0.93
CA ASP A 24 4.90 -18.72 -0.15
C ASP A 24 5.11 -18.98 1.34
N ALA A 25 4.49 -20.01 1.92
CA ALA A 25 4.71 -20.40 3.31
C ALA A 25 6.18 -20.76 3.60
N THR A 26 6.85 -21.51 2.72
CA THR A 26 8.26 -21.87 2.91
C THR A 26 9.20 -20.68 2.81
N TYR A 27 8.96 -19.75 1.88
CA TYR A 27 9.81 -18.58 1.68
C TYR A 27 9.53 -17.45 2.69
N LEU A 28 8.27 -17.22 3.07
CA LEU A 28 7.87 -16.16 4.02
C LEU A 28 8.01 -16.59 5.48
N TRP A 29 7.53 -17.79 5.85
CA TRP A 29 7.57 -18.27 7.24
C TRP A 29 8.78 -19.15 7.56
N GLY A 30 9.37 -19.80 6.56
CA GLY A 30 10.50 -20.72 6.76
C GLY A 30 11.87 -20.04 6.93
N GLY A 31 11.99 -18.73 6.69
CA GLY A 31 13.25 -18.01 6.84
C GLY A 31 14.40 -18.55 5.98
N ILE A 32 14.11 -19.31 4.92
CA ILE A 32 15.12 -19.88 4.04
C ILE A 32 15.68 -18.74 3.19
N ALA A 33 16.81 -18.21 3.65
CA ALA A 33 17.63 -17.27 2.92
C ALA A 33 17.90 -17.77 1.49
N LEU A 34 17.78 -16.86 0.51
CA LEU A 34 18.11 -17.13 -0.88
C LEU A 34 19.51 -17.77 -0.98
N PRO A 35 19.69 -18.84 -1.78
CA PRO A 35 21.01 -19.31 -2.18
C PRO A 35 21.80 -18.16 -2.82
N ASP A 36 23.06 -18.01 -2.40
CA ASP A 36 23.97 -16.94 -2.83
C ASP A 36 24.03 -16.81 -4.36
N GLY A 37 23.69 -15.62 -4.88
CA GLY A 37 23.97 -15.23 -6.28
C GLY A 37 22.77 -14.94 -7.19
N LEU A 38 21.52 -15.07 -6.73
CA LEU A 38 20.34 -14.70 -7.51
C LEU A 38 19.78 -13.33 -7.08
N THR A 39 19.86 -12.34 -7.96
CA THR A 39 19.25 -11.02 -7.76
C THR A 39 17.71 -11.13 -7.70
N TYR A 40 17.09 -10.66 -6.61
CA TYR A 40 15.63 -10.62 -6.38
C TYR A 40 14.83 -10.09 -7.59
N ALA A 41 15.40 -9.16 -8.36
CA ALA A 41 14.79 -8.57 -9.55
C ALA A 41 14.56 -9.56 -10.71
N ALA A 42 15.41 -10.59 -10.87
CA ALA A 42 15.26 -11.58 -11.93
C ALA A 42 14.22 -12.68 -11.60
N TYR A 43 14.05 -12.99 -10.31
CA TYR A 43 13.06 -13.97 -9.84
C TYR A 43 11.62 -13.41 -9.90
N ALA A 44 11.43 -12.13 -9.56
CA ALA A 44 10.12 -11.48 -9.56
C ALA A 44 9.51 -11.31 -10.97
N HIS A 45 10.32 -11.07 -12.00
CA HIS A 45 9.83 -10.80 -13.36
C HIS A 45 9.52 -12.06 -14.19
N ARG A 46 10.04 -13.25 -13.86
CA ARG A 46 9.79 -14.48 -14.65
C ARG A 46 8.65 -15.36 -14.12
N GLY A 47 8.36 -15.33 -12.81
CA GLY A 47 7.33 -16.18 -12.21
C GLY A 47 5.91 -15.60 -12.23
N ALA A 48 5.76 -14.28 -12.04
CA ALA A 48 4.46 -13.69 -11.71
C ALA A 48 3.51 -13.54 -12.91
N TYR A 49 4.00 -13.09 -14.08
CA TYR A 49 3.14 -12.81 -15.24
C TYR A 49 2.42 -14.04 -15.82
N PRO A 50 3.08 -15.21 -15.99
CA PRO A 50 2.40 -16.40 -16.49
C PRO A 50 1.35 -16.93 -15.51
N LEU A 51 1.60 -16.86 -14.20
CA LEU A 51 0.68 -17.30 -13.15
C LEU A 51 -0.57 -16.42 -13.07
N VAL A 52 -0.43 -15.11 -13.20
CA VAL A 52 -1.58 -14.17 -13.24
C VAL A 52 -2.41 -14.38 -14.50
N VAL A 53 -1.79 -14.54 -15.67
CA VAL A 53 -2.51 -14.78 -16.93
C VAL A 53 -3.23 -16.12 -16.91
N THR A 54 -2.60 -17.18 -16.41
CA THR A 54 -3.25 -18.50 -16.29
C THR A 54 -4.37 -18.50 -15.26
N ALA A 55 -4.22 -17.79 -14.14
CA ALA A 55 -5.28 -17.61 -13.14
C ALA A 55 -6.48 -16.79 -13.66
N LEU A 56 -6.24 -15.77 -14.49
CA LEU A 56 -7.31 -14.97 -15.10
C LEU A 56 -8.06 -15.75 -16.17
N LEU A 57 -7.35 -16.51 -17.02
CA LEU A 57 -7.97 -17.40 -18.01
C LEU A 57 -8.77 -18.52 -17.34
N ALA A 58 -8.25 -19.07 -16.24
CA ALA A 58 -8.91 -20.01 -15.37
C ALA A 58 -10.21 -19.45 -14.77
N ALA A 59 -10.15 -18.25 -14.18
CA ALA A 59 -11.30 -17.57 -13.60
C ALA A 59 -12.37 -17.26 -14.67
N GLY A 60 -11.96 -16.80 -15.85
CA GLY A 60 -12.85 -16.59 -16.99
C GLY A 60 -13.54 -17.88 -17.44
N PHE A 61 -12.81 -19.00 -17.48
CA PHE A 61 -13.35 -20.30 -17.82
C PHE A 61 -14.35 -20.83 -16.77
N VAL A 62 -14.03 -20.68 -15.49
CA VAL A 62 -14.90 -21.07 -14.36
C VAL A 62 -16.18 -20.24 -14.36
N LEU A 63 -16.10 -18.91 -14.53
CA LEU A 63 -17.26 -18.03 -14.58
C LEU A 63 -18.14 -18.29 -15.80
N ALA A 64 -17.54 -18.58 -16.96
CA ALA A 64 -18.29 -18.98 -18.16
C ALA A 64 -19.00 -20.34 -17.98
N ALA A 65 -18.41 -21.25 -17.20
CA ALA A 65 -18.93 -22.58 -16.95
C ALA A 65 -19.98 -22.65 -15.82
N LEU A 66 -19.93 -21.74 -14.84
CA LEU A 66 -20.88 -21.63 -13.72
C LEU A 66 -22.05 -20.65 -13.99
N ARG A 67 -22.45 -20.44 -15.25
CA ARG A 67 -23.64 -19.63 -15.57
C ARG A 67 -24.89 -20.13 -14.83
N PRO A 68 -25.74 -19.23 -14.30
CA PRO A 68 -26.95 -19.59 -13.57
C PRO A 68 -27.87 -20.44 -14.44
N GLY A 69 -28.33 -21.59 -13.93
CA GLY A 69 -29.25 -22.50 -14.64
C GLY A 69 -28.62 -23.81 -15.15
N SER A 70 -27.32 -24.06 -14.92
CA SER A 70 -26.75 -25.39 -15.22
C SER A 70 -26.99 -26.38 -14.07
N THR A 71 -27.38 -27.61 -14.41
CA THR A 71 -27.57 -28.78 -13.52
C THR A 71 -26.30 -29.20 -12.74
N THR A 72 -25.22 -28.43 -12.86
CA THR A 72 -23.93 -28.58 -12.18
C THR A 72 -23.90 -27.85 -10.83
N SER A 73 -24.83 -26.92 -10.57
CA SER A 73 -24.87 -26.09 -9.35
C SER A 73 -25.23 -26.85 -8.07
N SER A 74 -25.74 -28.08 -8.16
CA SER A 74 -26.23 -28.86 -7.02
C SER A 74 -25.22 -29.89 -6.48
N ASP A 75 -24.04 -30.04 -7.10
CA ASP A 75 -23.05 -31.03 -6.66
C ASP A 75 -22.25 -30.50 -5.45
N PRO A 76 -22.37 -31.14 -4.27
CA PRO A 76 -21.69 -30.68 -3.05
C PRO A 76 -20.16 -30.70 -3.18
N LEU A 77 -19.61 -31.55 -4.06
CA LEU A 77 -18.17 -31.65 -4.27
C LEU A 77 -17.63 -30.43 -5.03
N ILE A 78 -18.36 -29.99 -6.07
CA ILE A 78 -18.01 -28.77 -6.83
C ILE A 78 -18.11 -27.54 -5.94
N ARG A 79 -19.18 -27.43 -5.13
CA ARG A 79 -19.34 -26.30 -4.19
C ARG A 79 -18.20 -26.26 -3.15
N ARG A 80 -17.80 -27.40 -2.59
CA ARG A 80 -16.62 -27.49 -1.69
C ARG A 80 -15.34 -27.06 -2.38
N LEU A 81 -15.08 -27.56 -3.59
CA LEU A 81 -13.87 -27.19 -4.34
C LEU A 81 -13.83 -25.69 -4.70
N VAL A 82 -14.98 -25.05 -4.93
CA VAL A 82 -15.05 -23.59 -5.13
C VAL A 82 -14.70 -22.85 -3.84
N TYR A 83 -15.29 -23.25 -2.70
CA TYR A 83 -14.93 -22.64 -1.41
C TYR A 83 -13.46 -22.79 -1.06
N VAL A 84 -12.88 -23.98 -1.28
CA VAL A 84 -11.45 -24.21 -1.04
C VAL A 84 -10.61 -23.34 -1.98
N TRP A 85 -10.95 -23.28 -3.27
CA TRP A 85 -10.23 -22.45 -4.23
C TRP A 85 -10.28 -20.97 -3.85
N GLU A 86 -11.45 -20.48 -3.44
CA GLU A 86 -11.65 -19.10 -3.02
C GLU A 86 -10.90 -18.76 -1.72
N ALA A 87 -10.91 -19.67 -0.74
CA ALA A 87 -10.11 -19.53 0.47
C ALA A 87 -8.61 -19.48 0.16
N GLN A 88 -8.12 -20.31 -0.78
CA GLN A 88 -6.73 -20.25 -1.23
C GLN A 88 -6.39 -18.90 -1.87
N ASN A 89 -7.30 -18.29 -2.63
CA ASN A 89 -7.08 -16.94 -3.18
C ASN A 89 -6.93 -15.89 -2.07
N ILE A 90 -7.75 -15.97 -1.01
CA ILE A 90 -7.61 -15.07 0.15
C ILE A 90 -6.23 -15.24 0.79
N VAL A 91 -5.77 -16.48 0.98
CA VAL A 91 -4.43 -16.75 1.53
C VAL A 91 -3.32 -16.18 0.64
N LEU A 92 -3.45 -16.26 -0.68
CA LEU A 92 -2.47 -15.66 -1.61
C LEU A 92 -2.45 -14.13 -1.55
N VAL A 93 -3.62 -13.50 -1.36
CA VAL A 93 -3.67 -12.05 -1.13
C VAL A 93 -2.96 -11.68 0.17
N VAL A 94 -3.18 -12.44 1.25
CA VAL A 94 -2.48 -12.25 2.53
C VAL A 94 -0.97 -12.42 2.37
N SER A 95 -0.52 -13.45 1.65
CA SER A 95 0.89 -13.65 1.31
C SER A 95 1.48 -12.45 0.54
N SER A 96 0.73 -11.90 -0.41
CA SER A 96 1.14 -10.73 -1.17
C SER A 96 1.25 -9.46 -0.31
N ILE A 97 0.33 -9.29 0.65
CA ILE A 97 0.40 -8.23 1.67
C ILE A 97 1.68 -8.36 2.50
N LEU A 98 1.96 -9.56 3.05
CA LEU A 98 3.17 -9.80 3.84
C LEU A 98 4.45 -9.55 3.04
N ARG A 99 4.47 -9.95 1.76
CA ARG A 99 5.60 -9.68 0.87
C ARG A 99 5.82 -8.19 0.65
N LEU A 100 4.74 -7.42 0.47
CA LEU A 100 4.83 -5.98 0.31
C LEU A 100 5.30 -5.30 1.60
N ASP A 101 4.86 -5.79 2.76
CA ASP A 101 5.29 -5.32 4.09
C ASP A 101 6.80 -5.52 4.31
N LEU A 102 7.30 -6.73 4.06
CA LEU A 102 8.75 -7.01 4.09
C LEU A 102 9.54 -6.13 3.11
N TYR A 103 8.99 -5.90 1.92
CA TYR A 103 9.61 -5.01 0.94
C TYR A 103 9.70 -3.57 1.47
N ILE A 104 8.66 -3.07 2.13
CA ILE A 104 8.64 -1.72 2.72
C ILE A 104 9.71 -1.58 3.80
N GLY A 105 9.93 -2.63 4.60
CA GLY A 105 11.01 -2.65 5.58
C GLY A 105 12.42 -2.46 4.98
N ILE A 106 12.59 -2.73 3.68
CA ILE A 106 13.89 -2.63 2.98
C ILE A 106 14.00 -1.36 2.11
N TYR A 107 12.89 -0.85 1.58
CA TYR A 107 12.89 0.20 0.54
C TYR A 107 12.02 1.41 0.88
N ALA A 108 11.59 1.53 2.14
CA ALA A 108 10.70 2.57 2.63
C ALA A 108 9.27 2.55 2.04
N LEU A 109 8.37 3.31 2.67
CA LEU A 109 6.97 3.40 2.30
C LEU A 109 6.74 4.46 1.22
N THR A 110 5.83 4.18 0.28
CA THR A 110 5.43 5.12 -0.77
C THR A 110 3.91 5.09 -1.00
N TYR A 111 3.38 6.10 -1.69
CA TYR A 111 1.96 6.17 -2.07
C TYR A 111 1.47 4.92 -2.79
N TRP A 112 2.23 4.42 -3.77
CA TRP A 112 1.83 3.25 -4.56
C TRP A 112 1.76 1.98 -3.72
N ARG A 113 2.57 1.86 -2.66
CA ARG A 113 2.52 0.71 -1.74
C ARG A 113 1.32 0.77 -0.83
N ILE A 114 0.99 1.94 -0.31
CA ILE A 114 -0.26 2.14 0.45
C ILE A 114 -1.48 1.85 -0.42
N ALA A 115 -1.51 2.39 -1.64
CA ALA A 115 -2.58 2.13 -2.60
C ALA A 115 -2.70 0.62 -2.90
N ALA A 116 -1.57 -0.08 -3.05
CA ALA A 116 -1.56 -1.53 -3.21
C ALA A 116 -2.11 -2.27 -1.99
N PHE A 117 -1.80 -1.87 -0.76
CA PHE A 117 -2.42 -2.47 0.45
C PHE A 117 -3.92 -2.25 0.49
N VAL A 118 -4.39 -1.04 0.23
CA VAL A 118 -5.83 -0.72 0.19
C VAL A 118 -6.53 -1.57 -0.87
N TRP A 119 -5.94 -1.66 -2.06
CA TRP A 119 -6.46 -2.48 -3.16
C TRP A 119 -6.50 -3.98 -2.81
N MET A 120 -5.41 -4.53 -2.26
CA MET A 120 -5.36 -5.94 -1.83
C MET A 120 -6.40 -6.22 -0.73
N GLY A 121 -6.59 -5.28 0.20
CA GLY A 121 -7.64 -5.35 1.22
C GLY A 121 -9.05 -5.40 0.61
N LEU A 122 -9.32 -4.56 -0.39
CA LEU A 122 -10.59 -4.58 -1.13
C LEU A 122 -10.81 -5.90 -1.87
N VAL A 123 -9.76 -6.47 -2.48
CA VAL A 123 -9.84 -7.79 -3.15
C VAL A 123 -10.16 -8.89 -2.13
N ALA A 124 -9.46 -8.91 -0.99
CA ALA A 124 -9.73 -9.88 0.08
C ALA A 124 -11.16 -9.75 0.63
N ALA A 125 -11.66 -8.52 0.81
CA ALA A 125 -13.04 -8.27 1.21
C ALA A 125 -14.04 -8.74 0.14
N GLY A 126 -13.78 -8.47 -1.15
CA GLY A 126 -14.61 -8.91 -2.26
C GLY A 126 -14.73 -10.44 -2.36
N LEU A 127 -13.61 -11.16 -2.22
CA LEU A 127 -13.58 -12.63 -2.14
C LEU A 127 -14.37 -13.12 -0.91
N SER A 128 -14.18 -12.49 0.25
CA SER A 128 -14.94 -12.84 1.46
C SER A 128 -16.45 -12.64 1.28
N LEU A 129 -16.86 -11.59 0.58
CA LEU A 129 -18.26 -11.32 0.25
C LEU A 129 -18.84 -12.35 -0.73
N ILE A 130 -18.05 -12.86 -1.68
CA ILE A 130 -18.47 -13.92 -2.58
C ILE A 130 -18.69 -15.22 -1.78
N ILE A 131 -17.77 -15.61 -0.89
CA ILE A 131 -17.98 -16.73 0.06
C ILE A 131 -19.29 -16.53 0.84
N ALA A 132 -19.47 -15.36 1.44
CA ALA A 132 -20.67 -15.02 2.21
C ALA A 132 -21.94 -15.09 1.36
N ARG A 133 -21.89 -14.62 0.12
CA ARG A 133 -23.01 -14.68 -0.83
C ARG A 133 -23.38 -16.13 -1.15
N ILE A 134 -22.42 -17.02 -1.38
CA ILE A 134 -22.67 -18.45 -1.65
C ILE A 134 -23.17 -19.15 -0.38
N ALA A 135 -22.67 -18.80 0.80
CA ALA A 135 -23.09 -19.39 2.07
C ALA A 135 -24.51 -18.96 2.50
N LEU A 136 -24.86 -17.70 2.27
CA LEU A 136 -26.14 -17.09 2.63
C LEU A 136 -27.16 -17.10 1.48
N GLU A 137 -26.82 -17.75 0.36
CA GLU A 137 -27.64 -17.90 -0.86
C GLU A 137 -28.22 -16.57 -1.38
N LYS A 138 -27.41 -15.50 -1.29
CA LYS A 138 -27.81 -14.13 -1.70
C LYS A 138 -27.74 -13.93 -3.21
N SER A 139 -28.52 -12.96 -3.69
CA SER A 139 -28.56 -12.56 -5.11
C SER A 139 -27.25 -11.88 -5.55
N ASN A 140 -27.03 -11.82 -6.86
CA ASN A 140 -25.90 -11.09 -7.44
C ASN A 140 -26.02 -9.56 -7.20
N GLU A 141 -27.24 -9.03 -7.12
CA GLU A 141 -27.50 -7.62 -6.80
C GLU A 141 -27.06 -7.26 -5.38
N TRP A 142 -27.26 -8.17 -4.43
CA TRP A 142 -26.76 -8.01 -3.07
C TRP A 142 -25.23 -7.93 -3.05
N LEU A 143 -24.56 -8.82 -3.78
CA LEU A 143 -23.10 -8.84 -3.88
C LEU A 143 -22.55 -7.53 -4.50
N LEU A 144 -23.20 -7.04 -5.56
CA LEU A 144 -22.82 -5.78 -6.20
C LEU A 144 -22.98 -4.60 -5.23
N SER A 145 -24.12 -4.52 -4.54
CA SER A 145 -24.39 -3.48 -3.54
C SER A 145 -23.38 -3.53 -2.39
N ALA A 146 -23.05 -4.72 -1.88
CA ALA A 146 -22.07 -4.90 -0.81
C ALA A 146 -20.66 -4.50 -1.23
N ASN A 147 -20.23 -4.84 -2.46
CA ASN A 147 -18.95 -4.41 -3.01
C ASN A 147 -18.89 -2.89 -3.19
N LEU A 148 -19.96 -2.28 -3.73
CA LEU A 148 -20.03 -0.83 -3.91
C LEU A 148 -20.00 -0.09 -2.57
N LEU A 149 -20.70 -0.60 -1.57
CA LEU A 149 -20.65 -0.07 -0.21
C LEU A 149 -19.24 -0.18 0.39
N THR A 150 -18.59 -1.34 0.26
CA THR A 150 -17.23 -1.57 0.77
C THR A 150 -16.22 -0.64 0.11
N LEU A 151 -16.30 -0.48 -1.22
CA LEU A 151 -15.47 0.46 -1.98
C LEU A 151 -15.71 1.90 -1.53
N SER A 152 -16.97 2.32 -1.45
CA SER A 152 -17.35 3.69 -1.07
C SER A 152 -16.89 4.01 0.36
N MET A 153 -17.09 3.08 1.30
CA MET A 153 -16.65 3.22 2.69
C MET A 153 -15.12 3.30 2.79
N THR A 154 -14.40 2.51 1.99
CA THR A 154 -12.93 2.53 1.95
C THR A 154 -12.41 3.86 1.41
N LEU A 155 -12.96 4.35 0.29
CA LEU A 155 -12.57 5.64 -0.28
C LEU A 155 -12.92 6.80 0.67
N TYR A 156 -14.08 6.73 1.31
CA TYR A 156 -14.48 7.70 2.32
C TYR A 156 -13.50 7.69 3.50
N ALA A 157 -13.14 6.54 4.05
CA ALA A 157 -12.15 6.41 5.11
C ALA A 157 -10.78 6.98 4.69
N CYS A 158 -10.33 6.69 3.46
CA CYS A 158 -9.07 7.21 2.91
C CYS A 158 -9.03 8.74 2.85
N SER A 159 -10.18 9.42 2.70
CA SER A 159 -10.24 10.88 2.68
C SER A 159 -9.86 11.55 4.01
N PHE A 160 -9.95 10.81 5.12
CA PHE A 160 -9.57 11.31 6.45
C PHE A 160 -8.10 11.05 6.80
N ILE A 161 -7.42 10.22 6.02
CA ILE A 161 -6.05 9.81 6.31
C ILE A 161 -5.09 10.74 5.58
N ASN A 162 -4.17 11.36 6.33
CA ASN A 162 -3.07 12.10 5.73
C ASN A 162 -1.94 11.13 5.34
N PHE A 163 -2.04 10.54 4.15
CA PHE A 163 -1.04 9.60 3.64
C PHE A 163 0.35 10.22 3.51
N ALA A 164 0.46 11.50 3.15
CA ALA A 164 1.74 12.22 3.10
C ALA A 164 2.42 12.20 4.48
N ALA A 165 1.68 12.58 5.53
CA ALA A 165 2.20 12.56 6.90
C ALA A 165 2.50 11.13 7.38
N LEU A 166 1.65 10.15 7.05
CA LEU A 166 1.88 8.75 7.41
C LEU A 166 3.20 8.23 6.80
N ILE A 167 3.39 8.43 5.50
CA ILE A 167 4.61 8.05 4.78
C ILE A 167 5.82 8.73 5.40
N ALA A 168 5.73 10.05 5.63
CA ALA A 168 6.85 10.81 6.15
C ALA A 168 7.26 10.36 7.55
N ASN A 169 6.29 10.15 8.44
CA ASN A 169 6.56 9.68 9.80
C ASN A 169 7.17 8.28 9.79
N TYR A 170 6.61 7.35 9.01
CA TYR A 170 7.11 5.97 8.93
C TYR A 170 8.55 5.93 8.39
N ASN A 171 8.81 6.63 7.27
CA ASN A 171 10.13 6.62 6.62
C ASN A 171 11.20 7.26 7.49
N VAL A 172 10.88 8.34 8.21
CA VAL A 172 11.82 8.96 9.17
C VAL A 172 12.09 8.01 10.34
N GLU A 173 11.06 7.41 10.93
CA GLU A 173 11.23 6.54 12.11
C GLU A 173 11.98 5.25 11.80
N HIS A 174 11.86 4.72 10.57
CA HIS A 174 12.56 3.52 10.10
C HIS A 174 13.81 3.83 9.28
N SER A 175 14.32 5.07 9.33
CA SER A 175 15.52 5.45 8.58
C SER A 175 16.79 4.93 9.25
N PHE A 176 17.78 4.64 8.42
CA PHE A 176 19.11 4.22 8.88
C PHE A 176 19.73 5.25 9.82
N GLU A 177 19.54 6.53 9.56
CA GLU A 177 20.12 7.63 10.34
C GLU A 177 19.42 7.82 11.70
N MET A 178 18.19 7.31 11.88
CA MET A 178 17.46 7.36 13.15
C MET A 178 17.65 6.09 14.00
N THR A 179 17.81 4.93 13.38
CA THR A 179 17.82 3.63 14.09
C THR A 179 19.15 2.87 13.96
N GLY A 180 20.04 3.28 13.06
CA GLY A 180 21.27 2.57 12.70
C GLY A 180 21.04 1.30 11.88
N GLN A 181 19.79 1.03 11.48
CA GLN A 181 19.37 -0.12 10.67
C GLN A 181 18.34 0.33 9.63
N GLY A 182 18.24 -0.37 8.51
CA GLY A 182 17.28 -0.03 7.45
C GLY A 182 17.86 0.82 6.32
N THR A 183 17.01 1.57 5.64
CA THR A 183 17.32 2.31 4.41
C THR A 183 17.74 3.74 4.71
N GLU A 184 18.66 4.28 3.91
CA GLU A 184 18.94 5.73 3.91
C GLU A 184 17.69 6.54 3.57
N LEU A 185 17.56 7.70 4.20
CA LEU A 185 16.36 8.52 4.06
C LEU A 185 16.35 9.26 2.72
N ASP A 186 15.33 9.04 1.90
CA ASP A 186 15.13 9.82 0.66
C ASP A 186 14.49 11.19 0.96
N PHE A 187 15.35 12.18 1.14
CA PHE A 187 14.95 13.57 1.41
C PHE A 187 14.15 14.21 0.28
N TRP A 188 14.49 13.91 -0.98
CA TRP A 188 13.83 14.50 -2.14
C TRP A 188 12.40 13.97 -2.25
N TYR A 189 12.22 12.67 -2.02
CA TYR A 189 10.89 12.09 -1.95
C TYR A 189 10.06 12.71 -0.82
N LEU A 190 10.60 12.80 0.40
CA LEU A 190 9.89 13.39 1.55
C LEU A 190 9.53 14.85 1.33
N ARG A 191 10.42 15.65 0.72
CA ARG A 191 10.12 17.04 0.36
C ARG A 191 9.01 17.11 -0.68
N SER A 192 8.98 16.19 -1.66
CA SER A 192 7.92 16.13 -2.68
C SER A 192 6.54 15.80 -2.12
N LEU A 193 6.45 15.22 -0.91
CA LEU A 193 5.16 14.99 -0.22
C LEU A 193 4.50 16.30 0.25
N GLY A 194 5.26 17.39 0.30
CA GLY A 194 4.77 18.72 0.65
C GLY A 194 4.62 18.98 2.16
N PRO A 195 3.81 19.97 2.56
CA PRO A 195 3.78 20.52 3.92
C PRO A 195 3.48 19.51 5.04
N SER A 196 2.75 18.45 4.70
CA SER A 196 2.39 17.39 5.65
C SER A 196 3.58 16.54 6.12
N ALA A 197 4.72 16.59 5.41
CA ALA A 197 5.93 15.86 5.77
C ALA A 197 6.87 16.65 6.70
N TRP A 198 6.69 17.97 6.82
CA TRP A 198 7.59 18.82 7.63
C TRP A 198 7.71 18.40 9.09
N PRO A 199 6.64 18.05 9.83
CA PRO A 199 6.79 17.60 11.21
C PRO A 199 7.67 16.34 11.36
N ALA A 200 7.73 15.48 10.34
CA ALA A 200 8.60 14.32 10.34
C ALA A 200 10.06 14.71 10.05
N LEU A 201 10.27 15.54 9.01
CA LEU A 201 11.59 16.06 8.64
C LEU A 201 12.20 16.92 9.75
N ASP A 202 11.38 17.63 10.50
CA ASP A 202 11.79 18.44 11.64
C ASP A 202 12.34 17.60 12.79
N ARG A 203 11.63 16.51 13.13
CA ARG A 203 12.11 15.54 14.13
C ARG A 203 13.42 14.89 13.68
N PHE A 204 13.56 14.62 12.39
CA PHE A 204 14.80 14.14 11.80
C PHE A 204 15.96 15.11 11.98
N LEU A 205 15.77 16.38 11.59
CA LEU A 205 16.81 17.40 11.73
C LEU A 205 17.20 17.65 13.19
N GLU A 206 16.24 17.63 14.11
CA GLU A 206 16.51 17.77 15.54
C GLU A 206 17.33 16.61 16.10
N HIS A 207 17.06 15.38 15.66
CA HIS A 207 17.85 14.21 16.05
C HIS A 207 19.28 14.30 15.53
N GLN A 208 19.46 14.62 14.24
CA GLN A 208 20.79 14.77 13.62
C GLN A 208 21.57 15.97 14.17
N GLY A 209 20.87 17.01 14.62
CA GLY A 209 21.46 18.16 15.30
C GLY A 209 22.17 17.80 16.61
N ARG A 210 21.73 16.73 17.28
CA ARG A 210 22.30 16.27 18.56
C ARG A 210 23.49 15.33 18.40
N THR A 211 23.67 14.69 17.25
CA THR A 211 24.66 13.62 17.01
C THR A 211 25.92 14.08 16.26
N ASN A 212 26.21 15.38 16.18
CA ASN A 212 27.31 16.00 15.40
C ASN A 212 27.18 15.88 13.87
N ALA A 213 26.08 15.34 13.34
CA ALA A 213 25.79 15.30 11.90
C ALA A 213 25.44 16.69 11.32
N ALA A 214 25.18 17.70 12.16
CA ALA A 214 24.89 19.08 11.75
C ALA A 214 25.99 19.77 10.91
N SER A 215 27.20 19.21 10.85
CA SER A 215 28.29 19.71 10.00
C SER A 215 28.20 19.22 8.55
N ILE A 216 27.34 18.25 8.24
CA ILE A 216 27.16 17.72 6.88
C ILE A 216 26.39 18.74 6.03
N SER A 217 26.98 19.13 4.90
CA SER A 217 26.44 20.15 3.98
C SER A 217 25.00 19.82 3.53
N SER A 218 24.70 18.55 3.32
CA SER A 218 23.40 18.06 2.86
C SER A 218 22.27 18.37 3.84
N TYR A 219 22.48 18.20 5.15
CA TYR A 219 21.44 18.48 6.16
C TYR A 219 21.23 19.97 6.36
N ARG A 220 22.30 20.77 6.26
CA ARG A 220 22.18 22.23 6.33
C ARG A 220 21.42 22.79 5.14
N GLU A 221 21.67 22.25 3.95
CA GLU A 221 20.94 22.64 2.75
C GLU A 221 19.47 22.21 2.83
N LEU A 222 19.19 21.00 3.33
CA LEU A 222 17.82 20.55 3.59
C LEU A 222 17.07 21.48 4.56
N ALA A 223 17.69 21.85 5.69
CA ALA A 223 17.08 22.76 6.66
C ALA A 223 16.78 24.14 6.06
N ARG A 224 17.65 24.65 5.18
CA ARG A 224 17.41 25.91 4.44
C ARG A 224 16.24 25.79 3.48
N LEU A 225 16.21 24.72 2.68
CA LEU A 225 15.15 24.47 1.71
C LEU A 225 13.79 24.32 2.40
N LEU A 226 13.74 23.60 3.54
CA LEU A 226 12.53 23.46 4.34
C LEU A 226 12.06 24.81 4.91
N GLY A 227 12.98 25.64 5.42
CA GLY A 227 12.64 26.98 5.89
C GLY A 227 12.09 27.89 4.78
N GLN A 228 12.62 27.79 3.55
CA GLN A 228 12.10 28.51 2.38
C GLN A 228 10.70 28.02 2.00
N ASP A 229 10.50 26.70 1.93
CA ASP A 229 9.20 26.09 1.60
C ASP A 229 8.14 26.47 2.64
N GLU A 230 8.51 26.45 3.93
CA GLU A 230 7.64 26.86 5.03
C GLU A 230 7.27 28.35 4.95
N ALA A 231 8.24 29.23 4.67
CA ALA A 231 7.98 30.66 4.53
C ALA A 231 7.02 30.96 3.35
N CYS A 232 7.23 30.32 2.20
CA CYS A 232 6.37 30.47 1.03
C CYS A 232 4.94 29.97 1.33
N TYR A 233 4.82 28.86 2.06
CA TYR A 233 3.53 28.31 2.44
C TYR A 233 2.78 29.16 3.46
N ARG A 234 3.47 29.71 4.46
CA ARG A 234 2.89 30.64 5.44
C ARG A 234 2.35 31.89 4.74
N ALA A 235 3.11 32.46 3.80
CA ALA A 235 2.64 33.59 2.98
C ALA A 235 1.35 33.25 2.21
N GLY A 236 1.27 32.04 1.62
CA GLY A 236 0.05 31.58 0.95
C GLY A 236 -1.17 31.38 1.88
N GLN A 237 -0.93 31.04 3.14
CA GLN A 237 -1.98 30.83 4.16
C GLN A 237 -2.54 32.13 4.75
N GLU A 238 -1.96 33.30 4.44
CA GLU A 238 -2.57 34.60 4.75
C GLU A 238 -3.87 34.82 3.97
N ASN A 239 -4.05 34.11 2.85
CA ASN A 239 -5.28 34.11 2.10
C ASN A 239 -6.35 33.24 2.79
N TRP A 240 -7.46 33.85 3.20
CA TRP A 240 -8.56 33.15 3.86
C TRP A 240 -9.12 31.96 3.04
N ARG A 241 -8.98 31.99 1.71
CA ARG A 241 -9.43 30.91 0.81
C ARG A 241 -8.55 29.67 0.86
N ALA A 242 -7.30 29.81 1.28
CA ALA A 242 -6.35 28.72 1.45
C ALA A 242 -6.52 28.01 2.80
N TRP A 243 -7.37 28.54 3.69
CA TRP A 243 -7.56 27.98 5.01
C TRP A 243 -8.25 26.62 4.95
N SER A 244 -7.61 25.62 5.56
CA SER A 244 -8.25 24.36 5.90
C SER A 244 -7.95 23.99 7.35
N PHE A 245 -8.81 23.17 7.96
CA PHE A 245 -8.58 22.68 9.32
C PHE A 245 -7.25 21.91 9.47
N ARG A 246 -6.82 21.24 8.39
CA ARG A 246 -5.54 20.52 8.34
C ARG A 246 -4.37 21.49 8.38
N ASP A 247 -4.46 22.59 7.63
CA ASP A 247 -3.39 23.58 7.53
C ASP A 247 -3.28 24.38 8.81
N TRP A 248 -4.42 24.74 9.43
CA TRP A 248 -4.44 25.35 10.76
C TRP A 248 -3.75 24.46 11.81
N ARG A 249 -4.02 23.14 11.79
CA ARG A 249 -3.37 22.19 12.71
C ARG A 249 -1.87 22.09 12.45
N LEU A 250 -1.46 22.08 11.18
CA LEU A 250 -0.05 22.03 10.77
C LEU A 250 0.69 23.29 11.23
N LEU A 251 0.15 24.47 10.95
CA LEU A 251 0.74 25.75 11.39
C LEU A 251 0.91 25.80 12.90
N ARG A 252 -0.10 25.37 13.67
CA ARG A 252 -0.01 25.30 15.12
C ARG A 252 1.06 24.33 15.63
N ALA A 253 1.35 23.26 14.88
CA ALA A 253 2.44 22.35 15.19
C ALA A 253 3.81 23.01 14.92
N LEU A 254 3.92 23.77 13.83
CA LEU A 254 5.13 24.51 13.47
C LEU A 254 5.40 25.69 14.43
N ASP A 255 4.36 26.40 14.87
CA ASP A 255 4.48 27.54 15.80
C ASP A 255 5.06 27.14 17.16
N LYS A 256 4.79 25.92 17.62
CA LYS A 256 5.35 25.39 18.88
C LYS A 256 6.87 25.22 18.84
N ARG A 257 7.48 25.21 17.64
CA ARG A 257 8.91 24.98 17.43
C ARG A 257 9.74 26.28 17.51
N GLY A 258 9.11 27.44 17.32
CA GLY A 258 9.80 28.70 17.03
C GLY A 258 10.28 28.77 15.57
N PRO A 259 10.58 29.96 15.02
CA PRO A 259 10.94 30.10 13.62
C PRO A 259 12.29 29.44 13.31
N LEU A 260 12.33 28.63 12.25
CA LEU A 260 13.58 28.31 11.57
C LEU A 260 14.20 29.63 11.10
N VAL A 261 15.44 29.91 11.47
CA VAL A 261 16.12 31.16 11.09
C VAL A 261 16.33 31.16 9.57
N VAL A 262 15.46 31.88 8.85
CA VAL A 262 15.63 32.14 7.42
C VAL A 262 16.67 33.27 7.28
N PRO A 263 17.77 33.07 6.54
CA PRO A 263 18.74 34.14 6.30
C PRO A 263 18.06 35.35 5.62
N PRO A 264 18.43 36.60 5.99
CA PRO A 264 17.86 37.79 5.35
C PRO A 264 18.22 37.81 3.85
N GLY A 265 17.20 37.79 2.98
CA GLY A 265 17.38 37.89 1.52
C GLY A 265 16.36 37.13 0.66
N TYR A 266 15.53 36.26 1.23
CA TYR A 266 14.48 35.55 0.48
C TYR A 266 13.13 36.29 0.60
N GLN A 267 12.72 36.98 -0.46
CA GLN A 267 11.35 37.46 -0.63
C GLN A 267 10.57 36.41 -1.43
N PRO A 268 9.46 35.85 -0.92
CA PRO A 268 8.63 34.95 -1.70
C PRO A 268 7.99 35.76 -2.84
N ALA A 269 8.28 35.38 -4.08
CA ALA A 269 7.59 35.91 -5.24
C ALA A 269 6.14 35.39 -5.20
N MET A 270 5.19 36.29 -4.91
CA MET A 270 3.78 35.98 -5.10
C MET A 270 3.52 35.86 -6.60
N PRO A 271 2.84 34.79 -7.06
CA PRO A 271 2.29 34.81 -8.42
C PRO A 271 1.23 35.91 -8.46
N ASP A 272 1.40 36.87 -9.37
CA ASP A 272 0.40 37.90 -9.64
C ASP A 272 -0.91 37.21 -10.04
N LEU A 273 -1.97 37.51 -9.27
CA LEU A 273 -3.36 37.06 -9.50
C LEU A 273 -3.97 37.73 -10.74
#